data_AF-A0A352AYS5-F1
#
_entry.id   AF-A0A352AYS5-F1
#
_cell.length_a   1.000
_cell.length_b   1.000
_cell.length_c   1.000
_cell.angle_alpha   90.00
_cell.angle_beta   90.00
_cell.angle_gamma   90.00
#
_symmetry.space_group_name_H-M   'P 1'
#
loop_
_entity.id
_entity.type
_entity.pdbx_description
1 polymer ?
#
loop_
_entity_poly.entity_id
_entity_poly.type
_entity_poly.pdbx_seq_one_letter_code
_entity_poly.pdbx_strand_id
1 'polypeptide(L)'
;VFILAFLFLVALGVDYSIFLVTRAQEEAKKLGTREGMRKALGATGGVITSAGILLAAVFAVLGVLPLIALAQVGTIVCIGVLLDTLLVRTIIVPAMAFITGKHFWWPRKEFAD
;
A
#
# COMPACT_ATOMS: atom_id res chain seq x y z
N VAL A 1 18.61 -8.26 12.27
CA VAL A 1 17.41 -8.86 11.64
C VAL A 1 16.19 -7.96 11.79
N PHE A 2 15.70 -7.68 13.00
CA PHE A 2 14.48 -6.88 13.21
C PHE A 2 14.54 -5.45 12.63
N ILE A 3 15.66 -4.74 12.80
CA ILE A 3 15.82 -3.39 12.22
C ILE A 3 15.76 -3.42 10.69
N LEU A 4 16.40 -4.42 10.07
CA LEU A 4 16.36 -4.60 8.61
C LEU A 4 14.94 -4.93 8.15
N ALA A 5 14.26 -5.87 8.81
CA ALA A 5 12.88 -6.21 8.48
C ALA A 5 11.94 -5.01 8.64
N PHE A 6 12.07 -4.24 9.72
CA PHE A 6 11.34 -2.99 9.92
C PHE A 6 11.60 -1.99 8.79
N LEU A 7 12.87 -1.77 8.44
CA LEU A 7 13.25 -0.85 7.37
C LEU A 7 12.65 -1.27 6.02
N PHE A 8 12.70 -2.55 5.68
CA PHE A 8 12.06 -3.08 4.48
C PHE A 8 10.54 -2.91 4.50
N LEU A 9 9.88 -3.26 5.60
CA LEU A 9 8.42 -3.14 5.72
C LEU A 9 7.95 -1.70 5.58
N VAL A 10 8.64 -0.75 6.23
CA VAL A 10 8.32 0.68 6.14
C VAL A 10 8.60 1.20 4.74
N ALA A 11 9.77 0.91 4.16
CA ALA A 11 10.11 1.39 2.83
C ALA A 11 9.12 0.89 1.76
N LEU A 12 8.80 -0.40 1.78
CA LEU A 12 7.90 -1.02 0.81
C LEU A 12 6.45 -0.57 1.02
N GLY A 13 5.97 -0.50 2.26
CA GLY A 13 4.60 -0.05 2.55
C GLY A 13 4.36 1.42 2.17
N VAL A 14 5.36 2.28 2.33
CA VAL A 14 5.28 3.70 1.97
C VAL A 14 5.19 3.89 0.45
N ASP A 15 6.06 3.23 -0.33
CA ASP A 15 6.11 3.37 -1.79
C ASP A 15 4.76 3.10 -2.45
N TYR A 16 4.11 2.00 -2.06
CA TYR A 16 2.81 1.66 -2.61
C TYR A 16 1.75 2.66 -2.14
N SER A 17 1.77 3.07 -0.88
CA SER A 17 0.77 3.99 -0.31
C SER A 17 0.79 5.34 -1.03
N ILE A 18 1.98 5.81 -1.40
CA ILE A 18 2.15 7.02 -2.22
C ILE A 18 1.51 6.86 -3.59
N PHE A 19 1.72 5.72 -4.28
CA PHE A 19 1.14 5.49 -5.60
C PHE A 19 -0.40 5.55 -5.58
N LEU A 20 -1.03 4.90 -4.60
CA LEU A 20 -2.49 4.89 -4.46
C LEU A 20 -3.02 6.28 -4.10
N VAL A 21 -2.41 6.97 -3.13
CA VAL A 21 -2.85 8.32 -2.73
C VAL A 21 -2.71 9.31 -3.88
N THR A 22 -1.64 9.22 -4.67
CA THR A 22 -1.42 10.10 -5.83
C THR A 22 -2.51 9.89 -6.88
N ARG A 23 -2.84 8.65 -7.22
CA ARG A 23 -3.95 8.37 -8.17
C ARG A 23 -5.31 8.75 -7.61
N ALA A 24 -5.55 8.48 -6.33
CA ALA A 24 -6.77 8.91 -5.65
C ALA A 24 -6.90 10.44 -5.68
N GLN A 25 -5.80 11.18 -5.55
CA GLN A 25 -5.80 12.63 -5.60
C GLN A 25 -6.23 13.15 -6.99
N GLU A 26 -5.71 12.56 -8.06
CA GLU A 26 -6.02 12.98 -9.42
C GLU A 26 -7.47 12.70 -9.82
N GLU A 27 -8.03 11.57 -9.38
CA GLU A 27 -9.45 11.26 -9.60
C GLU A 27 -10.36 12.06 -8.66
N ALA A 28 -9.95 12.32 -7.42
CA ALA A 28 -10.72 13.11 -6.45
C ALA A 28 -10.90 14.57 -6.90
N LYS A 29 -9.95 15.14 -7.65
CA LYS A 29 -10.11 16.47 -8.26
C LYS A 29 -11.26 16.54 -9.27
N LYS A 30 -11.62 15.42 -9.90
CA LYS A 30 -12.62 15.35 -10.97
C LYS A 30 -13.98 14.86 -10.50
N LEU A 31 -14.01 13.96 -9.53
CA LEU A 31 -15.22 13.21 -9.12
C LEU A 31 -15.57 13.40 -7.63
N GLY A 32 -14.83 14.24 -6.92
CA GLY A 32 -14.93 14.36 -5.47
C GLY A 32 -14.23 13.20 -4.73
N THR A 33 -14.02 13.36 -3.42
CA THR A 33 -13.18 12.46 -2.61
C THR A 33 -13.68 11.01 -2.62
N ARG A 34 -14.99 10.82 -2.54
CA ARG A 34 -15.61 9.50 -2.37
C ARG A 34 -15.56 8.66 -3.65
N GLU A 35 -15.97 9.24 -4.77
CA GLU A 35 -15.93 8.55 -6.06
C GLU A 35 -14.52 8.47 -6.63
N GLY A 36 -13.69 9.50 -6.41
CA GLY A 36 -12.30 9.51 -6.82
C GLY A 36 -11.49 8.37 -6.17
N MET A 37 -11.66 8.14 -4.86
CA MET A 37 -11.04 7.02 -4.17
C MET A 37 -11.52 5.66 -4.72
N ARG A 38 -12.83 5.51 -4.94
CA ARG A 38 -13.40 4.25 -5.47
C ARG A 38 -12.87 3.94 -6.87
N LYS A 39 -12.80 4.95 -7.74
CA LYS A 39 -12.30 4.80 -9.12
C LYS A 39 -10.80 4.57 -9.16
N ALA A 40 -10.03 5.26 -8.32
CA ALA A 40 -8.60 5.02 -8.18
C ALA A 40 -8.30 3.60 -7.70
N LEU A 41 -9.03 3.09 -6.71
CA LEU A 41 -8.95 1.69 -6.26
C LEU A 41 -9.27 0.71 -7.39
N GLY A 42 -10.35 0.94 -8.14
CA GLY A 42 -10.72 0.07 -9.26
C GLY A 42 -9.68 0.07 -10.39
N ALA A 43 -9.10 1.22 -10.71
CA ALA A 43 -8.14 1.35 -11.80
C ALA A 43 -6.73 0.85 -11.42
N THR A 44 -6.32 1.00 -10.16
CA THR A 44 -4.93 0.69 -9.72
C THR A 44 -4.83 -0.58 -8.88
N GLY A 45 -5.93 -1.08 -8.32
CA GLY A 45 -5.92 -2.24 -7.43
C GLY A 45 -5.33 -3.48 -8.09
N GLY A 46 -5.63 -3.73 -9.36
CA GLY A 46 -5.09 -4.89 -10.10
C GLY A 46 -3.58 -4.82 -10.29
N VAL A 47 -3.05 -3.65 -10.66
CA VAL A 47 -1.60 -3.43 -10.88
C VAL A 47 -0.83 -3.48 -9.56
N ILE A 48 -1.38 -2.90 -8.50
CA ILE A 48 -0.71 -2.90 -7.19
C ILE A 48 -0.71 -4.30 -6.59
N THR A 49 -1.81 -5.04 -6.72
CA THR A 49 -1.90 -6.41 -6.19
C THR A 49 -0.93 -7.35 -6.93
N SER A 50 -0.82 -7.23 -8.26
CA SER A 50 0.12 -8.06 -9.02
C SER A 50 1.58 -7.74 -8.67
N ALA A 51 1.92 -6.46 -8.52
CA ALA A 51 3.25 -6.05 -8.07
C ALA A 51 3.57 -6.53 -6.64
N GLY A 52 2.60 -6.45 -5.73
CA GLY A 52 2.73 -6.92 -4.35
C GLY A 52 2.95 -8.43 -4.26
N ILE A 53 2.21 -9.21 -5.05
CA ILE A 53 2.39 -10.68 -5.12
C ILE A 53 3.77 -11.03 -5.67
N LEU A 54 4.21 -10.36 -6.74
CA LEU A 54 5.55 -10.58 -7.30
C LEU A 54 6.64 -10.33 -6.24
N LEU A 55 6.52 -9.22 -5.51
CA LEU A 55 7.46 -8.85 -4.45
C LEU A 55 7.46 -9.87 -3.31
N ALA A 56 6.27 -10.28 -2.85
CA ALA A 56 6.14 -11.31 -1.82
C ALA A 56 6.79 -12.64 -2.25
N ALA A 57 6.63 -13.04 -3.51
CA ALA A 57 7.26 -14.24 -4.05
C ALA A 57 8.80 -14.15 -4.01
N VAL A 58 9.39 -13.00 -4.38
CA VAL A 58 10.84 -12.79 -4.32
C VAL A 58 11.36 -12.91 -2.88
N PHE A 59 10.67 -12.31 -1.91
CA PHE A 59 11.07 -12.41 -0.50
C PHE A 59 10.81 -13.79 0.09
N ALA A 60 9.81 -14.53 -0.39
CA ALA A 60 9.57 -15.91 0.00
C ALA A 60 10.76 -16.81 -0.38
N VAL A 61 11.38 -16.60 -1.54
CA VAL A 61 12.59 -17.33 -1.96
C VAL A 61 13.76 -17.08 -1.01
N LEU A 62 13.95 -15.84 -0.54
CA LEU A 62 14.96 -15.53 0.48
C LEU A 62 14.71 -16.30 1.80
N GLY A 63 13.44 -16.61 2.10
CA GLY A 63 12.99 -17.46 3.21
C GLY A 63 13.52 -18.89 3.18
N VAL A 64 13.80 -19.44 1.99
CA VAL A 64 14.18 -20.85 1.77
C VAL A 64 15.71 -21.04 1.85
N LEU A 65 16.47 -19.95 1.84
CA LEU A 65 17.94 -20.02 1.89
C LEU A 65 18.43 -20.54 3.26
N PRO A 66 19.52 -21.34 3.30
CA PRO A 66 20.05 -21.93 4.53
C PRO A 66 20.76 -20.91 5.45
N LEU A 67 20.50 -19.62 5.29
CA LEU A 67 21.03 -18.53 6.08
C LEU A 67 19.93 -17.98 6.98
N ILE A 68 19.99 -18.31 8.28
CA ILE A 68 18.95 -17.99 9.29
C ILE A 68 18.54 -16.52 9.25
N ALA A 69 19.51 -15.60 9.14
CA ALA A 69 19.24 -14.17 9.12
C ALA A 69 18.45 -13.73 7.87
N LEU A 70 18.77 -14.27 6.69
CA LEU A 70 18.07 -13.96 5.45
C LEU A 70 16.69 -14.62 5.42
N ALA A 71 16.59 -15.85 5.92
CA ALA A 71 15.33 -16.57 6.00
C ALA A 71 14.32 -15.80 6.87
N GLN A 72 14.77 -15.34 8.05
CA GLN A 72 13.94 -14.51 8.95
C GLN A 72 13.48 -13.21 8.30
N VAL A 73 14.38 -12.45 7.66
CA VAL A 73 13.99 -11.20 6.98
C VAL A 73 13.05 -11.50 5.80
N GLY A 74 13.35 -12.49 4.97
CA GLY A 74 12.54 -12.87 3.81
C GLY A 74 11.12 -13.25 4.20
N THR A 75 10.95 -14.10 5.21
CA THR A 75 9.61 -14.49 5.69
C THR A 75 8.84 -13.31 6.29
N ILE A 76 9.48 -12.47 7.12
CA ILE A 76 8.82 -11.31 7.73
C ILE A 76 8.36 -10.32 6.65
N VAL A 77 9.24 -10.00 5.69
CA VAL A 77 8.93 -9.05 4.63
C VAL A 77 7.87 -9.61 3.68
N CYS A 78 7.94 -10.89 3.32
CA CYS A 78 6.92 -11.54 2.50
C CYS A 78 5.52 -11.40 3.12
N ILE A 79 5.37 -11.78 4.40
CA ILE A 79 4.10 -11.68 5.11
C ILE A 79 3.64 -10.22 5.21
N GLY A 80 4.55 -9.31 5.57
CA GLY A 80 4.18 -7.91 5.75
C GLY A 80 3.79 -7.21 4.44
N VAL A 81 4.42 -7.54 3.30
CA VAL A 81 4.02 -7.05 1.98
C VAL A 81 2.62 -7.56 1.60
N LEU A 82 2.32 -8.83 1.86
CA LEU A 82 0.98 -9.38 1.62
C LEU A 82 -0.08 -8.71 2.50
N LEU A 83 0.24 -8.46 3.78
CA LEU A 83 -0.65 -7.74 4.68
C LEU A 83 -0.86 -6.28 4.26
N ASP A 84 0.18 -5.56 3.85
CA ASP A 84 0.05 -4.18 3.37
C ASP A 84 -0.83 -4.12 2.11
N THR A 85 -0.51 -4.97 1.14
CA THR A 85 -1.18 -4.97 -0.17
C THR A 85 -2.64 -5.39 -0.09
N LEU A 86 -2.97 -6.40 0.72
CA LEU A 86 -4.32 -6.94 0.80
C LEU A 86 -5.17 -6.26 1.86
N LEU A 87 -4.65 -6.00 3.07
CA LEU A 87 -5.44 -5.45 4.17
C LEU A 87 -5.32 -3.94 4.28
N VAL A 88 -4.10 -3.42 4.41
CA VAL A 88 -3.88 -2.00 4.69
C VAL A 88 -4.41 -1.17 3.51
N ARG A 89 -4.02 -1.53 2.30
CA ARG A 89 -4.34 -0.77 1.09
C ARG A 89 -5.77 -0.93 0.60
N THR A 90 -6.33 -2.13 0.66
CA THR A 90 -7.65 -2.41 0.09
C THR A 90 -8.77 -2.04 1.06
N ILE A 91 -8.50 -2.09 2.37
CA ILE A 91 -9.52 -1.91 3.41
C ILE A 91 -9.22 -0.67 4.26
N ILE A 92 -8.04 -0.59 4.89
CA ILE A 92 -7.76 0.44 5.89
C ILE A 92 -7.65 1.83 5.25
N VAL A 93 -6.86 1.99 4.18
CA VAL A 93 -6.66 3.29 3.51
C VAL A 93 -7.99 3.84 2.96
N PRO A 94 -8.81 3.07 2.23
CA PRO A 94 -10.09 3.55 1.74
C PRO A 94 -11.06 3.85 2.89
N ALA A 95 -11.15 2.97 3.89
CA ALA A 95 -12.01 3.17 5.05
C ALA A 95 -11.65 4.47 5.79
N MET A 96 -10.36 4.73 6.02
CA MET A 96 -9.90 5.98 6.62
C MET A 96 -10.26 7.18 5.77
N ALA A 97 -10.07 7.11 4.44
CA ALA A 97 -10.44 8.19 3.54
C ALA A 97 -11.97 8.45 3.52
N PHE A 98 -12.79 7.40 3.65
CA PHE A 98 -14.25 7.54 3.78
C PHE A 98 -14.66 8.18 5.11
N ILE A 99 -14.00 7.82 6.22
CA ILE A 99 -14.31 8.35 7.56
C ILE A 99 -13.85 9.80 7.70
N THR A 100 -12.64 10.12 7.23
CA THR A 100 -12.06 11.47 7.36
C THR A 100 -12.51 12.43 6.25
N GLY A 101 -13.03 11.93 5.13
CA GLY A 101 -13.62 12.74 4.07
C GLY A 101 -12.66 13.83 3.57
N LYS A 102 -13.11 15.09 3.58
CA LYS A 102 -12.30 16.24 3.13
C LYS A 102 -11.06 16.50 4.00
N HIS A 103 -11.07 16.06 5.27
CA HIS A 103 -9.91 16.21 6.17
C HIS A 103 -8.75 15.27 5.80
N PHE A 104 -9.01 14.20 5.05
CA PHE A 104 -7.97 13.29 4.55
C PHE A 104 -6.91 14.03 3.71
N TRP A 105 -7.32 15.11 3.04
CA TRP A 105 -6.47 15.83 2.11
C TRP A 105 -5.73 17.03 2.71
N TRP A 106 -5.95 17.34 3.98
CA TRP A 106 -5.25 18.46 4.63
C TRP A 106 -3.73 18.24 4.56
N PRO A 107 -2.91 19.23 4.14
CA PRO A 107 -3.20 20.67 3.95
C PRO A 107 -3.68 21.10 2.54
N ARG A 108 -3.84 20.19 1.58
CA ARG A 108 -4.36 20.52 0.24
C ARG A 108 -5.90 20.62 0.26
N LYS A 109 -6.44 21.85 0.26
CA LYS A 109 -7.88 22.15 0.40
C LYS A 109 -8.71 22.09 -0.91
N GLU A 110 -8.14 21.68 -2.03
CA GLU A 110 -8.83 21.79 -3.33
C GLU A 110 -9.39 20.45 -3.81
N PHE A 111 -10.56 20.06 -3.30
CA PHE A 111 -11.37 19.00 -3.90
C PHE A 111 -12.82 19.46 -3.93
N ALA A 112 -13.40 19.44 -5.13
CA ALA A 112 -14.74 19.94 -5.40
C ALA A 112 -15.79 19.15 -4.62
N ASP A 113 -16.79 19.89 -4.14
CA ASP A 113 -17.98 19.41 -3.43
C ASP A 113 -19.01 18.82 -4.40
#